data_AF-A0A2I0N514-F1
#
_entry.id   AF-A0A2I0N514-F1
#
_cell.length_a   1.000
_cell.length_b   1.000
_cell.length_c   1.000
_cell.angle_alpha   90.00
_cell.angle_beta   90.00
_cell.angle_gamma   90.00
#
_symmetry.space_group_name_H-M   'P 1'
#
loop_
_entity.id
_entity.type
_entity.pdbx_description
1 polymer ?
#
loop_
_entity_poly.entity_id
_entity_poly.type
_entity_poly.pdbx_seq_one_letter_code
_entity_poly.pdbx_strand_id
1 'polypeptide(L)'
;KHEPITPERMRLEMVKALKPVDEAYVGYDGDPYKIVAEIKPDIIAIGYDQEHDPAKIERDLAARGIKAKVVRLSKHEGASDINGTRKIVGKIIEAYEFQKKMEILESKK
;
A
#
# COMPACT_ATOMS: atom_id res chain seq x y z
N LYS A 1 -12.43 -0.92 5.38
CA LYS A 1 -11.12 -1.61 5.23
C LYS A 1 -10.99 -2.64 6.35
N HIS A 2 -10.29 -3.75 6.12
CA HIS A 2 -9.96 -4.72 7.18
C HIS A 2 -8.65 -4.31 7.86
N GLU A 3 -8.44 -4.80 9.09
CA GLU A 3 -7.17 -4.68 9.79
C GLU A 3 -6.07 -5.36 8.96
N PRO A 4 -4.94 -4.68 8.66
CA PRO A 4 -3.83 -5.28 7.94
C PRO A 4 -3.24 -6.48 8.69
N ILE A 5 -2.91 -7.55 7.97
CA ILE A 5 -2.21 -8.71 8.53
C ILE A 5 -0.80 -8.30 9.01
N THR A 6 -0.15 -7.39 8.29
CA THR A 6 1.19 -6.89 8.62
C THR A 6 1.10 -5.59 9.43
N PRO A 7 1.65 -5.57 10.67
CA PRO A 7 1.69 -4.35 11.50
C PRO A 7 2.41 -3.20 10.79
N GLU A 8 2.07 -1.96 11.13
CA GLU A 8 2.61 -0.77 10.48
C GLU A 8 4.14 -0.70 10.47
N ARG A 9 4.79 -1.07 11.59
CA ARG A 9 6.26 -1.04 11.71
C ARG A 9 6.91 -2.03 10.76
N MET A 10 6.31 -3.21 10.58
CA MET A 10 6.79 -4.20 9.62
C MET A 10 6.67 -3.67 8.19
N ARG A 11 5.54 -3.04 7.84
CA ARG A 11 5.34 -2.43 6.53
C ARG A 11 6.32 -1.28 6.28
N LEU A 12 6.63 -0.48 7.30
CA LEU A 12 7.64 0.59 7.22
C LEU A 12 9.01 0.03 6.84
N GLU A 13 9.49 -0.98 7.56
CA GLU A 13 10.79 -1.61 7.27
C GLU A 13 10.83 -2.20 5.85
N MET A 14 9.74 -2.83 5.41
CA MET A 14 9.64 -3.36 4.04
C MET A 14 9.76 -2.26 2.98
N VAL A 15 9.09 -1.12 3.17
CA VAL A 15 9.16 0.01 2.22
C VAL A 15 10.54 0.66 2.24
N LYS A 16 11.10 0.86 3.43
CA LYS A 16 12.45 1.44 3.62
C LYS A 16 13.55 0.59 2.98
N ALA A 17 13.36 -0.72 2.89
CA ALA A 17 14.32 -1.63 2.28
C ALA A 17 14.30 -1.60 0.73
N LEU A 18 13.35 -0.90 0.10
CA LEU A 18 13.29 -0.81 -1.36
C LEU A 18 14.41 0.09 -1.88
N LYS A 19 15.14 -0.38 -2.90
CA LYS A 19 16.22 0.37 -3.57
C LYS A 19 15.89 1.84 -3.92
N PRO A 20 14.70 2.19 -4.46
CA PRO A 20 14.37 3.56 -4.81
C PRO A 20 13.93 4.45 -3.64
N VAL A 21 13.93 3.96 -2.40
CA VAL A 21 13.43 4.69 -1.23
C VAL A 21 14.59 5.19 -0.39
N ASP A 22 14.72 6.52 -0.26
CA ASP A 22 15.70 7.15 0.63
C ASP A 22 15.21 7.17 2.08
N GLU A 23 13.95 7.58 2.28
CA GLU A 23 13.31 7.73 3.58
C GLU A 23 11.88 7.20 3.58
N ALA A 24 11.44 6.68 4.71
CA ALA A 24 10.06 6.21 4.91
C ALA A 24 9.60 6.55 6.32
N TYR A 25 8.32 6.89 6.44
CA TYR A 25 7.71 7.39 7.68
C TYR A 25 6.37 6.70 7.93
N VAL A 26 6.05 6.46 9.21
CA VAL A 26 4.68 6.15 9.62
C VAL A 26 3.89 7.46 9.65
N GLY A 27 2.74 7.47 8.99
CA GLY A 27 1.85 8.64 8.97
C GLY A 27 1.12 8.84 10.30
N TYR A 28 0.34 9.91 10.38
CA TYR A 28 -0.50 10.18 11.54
C TYR A 28 -1.95 9.78 11.28
N ASP A 29 -2.61 9.32 12.34
CA ASP A 29 -4.06 9.13 12.31
C ASP A 29 -4.79 10.47 12.24
N GLY A 30 -5.95 10.47 11.56
CA GLY A 30 -6.85 11.62 11.47
C GLY A 30 -6.47 12.66 10.41
N ASP A 31 -5.25 13.22 10.47
CA ASP A 31 -4.79 14.25 9.51
C ASP A 31 -3.60 13.78 8.65
N PRO A 32 -3.85 13.31 7.41
CA PRO A 32 -2.78 12.86 6.52
C PRO A 32 -1.87 14.00 6.05
N TYR A 33 -2.29 15.26 6.13
CA TYR A 33 -1.48 16.39 5.69
C TYR A 33 -0.43 16.81 6.71
N LYS A 34 -0.51 16.33 7.96
CA LYS A 34 0.47 16.65 9.00
C LYS A 34 1.89 16.23 8.60
N ILE A 35 2.06 15.00 8.12
CA ILE A 35 3.36 14.53 7.64
C ILE A 35 3.83 15.30 6.41
N VAL A 36 2.91 15.72 5.55
CA VAL A 36 3.24 16.54 4.37
C VAL A 36 3.76 17.92 4.78
N ALA A 37 3.22 18.52 5.83
CA ALA A 37 3.69 19.80 6.38
C ALA A 37 5.08 19.69 7.03
N GLU A 38 5.40 18.54 7.63
CA GLU A 38 6.69 18.24 8.22
C GLU A 38 7.76 18.03 7.14
N ILE A 39 7.47 17.21 6.13
CA ILE A 39 8.41 16.85 5.06
C ILE A 39 8.54 17.93 3.98
N LYS A 40 7.46 18.68 3.70
CA LYS A 40 7.38 19.74 2.67
C LYS A 40 7.87 19.29 1.29
N PRO A 41 7.26 18.24 0.69
CA PRO A 41 7.66 17.78 -0.64
C PRO A 41 7.28 18.78 -1.73
N ASP A 42 8.09 18.87 -2.79
CA ASP A 42 7.73 19.62 -4.01
C ASP A 42 6.71 18.88 -4.87
N ILE A 43 6.71 17.54 -4.82
CA ILE A 43 5.86 16.67 -5.63
C ILE A 43 5.28 15.55 -4.77
N ILE A 44 3.98 15.31 -4.90
CA ILE A 44 3.26 14.18 -4.29
C ILE A 44 2.75 13.29 -5.41
N ALA A 45 3.21 12.04 -5.45
CA ALA A 45 2.71 11.04 -6.37
C ALA A 45 1.60 10.20 -5.70
N ILE A 46 0.46 10.04 -6.36
CA ILE A 46 -0.64 9.18 -5.90
C ILE A 46 -0.88 8.01 -6.85
N GLY A 47 -1.30 6.88 -6.30
CA GLY A 47 -1.60 5.67 -7.08
C GLY A 47 -2.77 5.86 -8.03
N TYR A 48 -2.76 5.15 -9.16
CA TYR A 48 -3.80 5.25 -10.20
C TYR A 48 -5.20 4.92 -9.67
N ASP A 49 -5.29 4.02 -8.69
CA ASP A 49 -6.49 3.45 -8.08
C ASP A 49 -6.94 4.16 -6.81
N GLN A 50 -6.21 5.18 -6.36
CA GLN A 50 -6.62 5.97 -5.20
C GLN A 50 -7.76 6.92 -5.59
N GLU A 51 -8.83 6.97 -4.81
CA GLU A 51 -10.02 7.80 -5.10
C GLU A 51 -9.78 9.31 -4.90
N HIS A 52 -8.58 9.73 -4.50
CA HIS A 52 -8.27 11.13 -4.18
C HIS A 52 -8.10 12.01 -5.44
N ASP A 53 -8.92 13.04 -5.58
CA ASP A 53 -8.76 14.05 -6.63
C ASP A 53 -7.46 14.88 -6.43
N PRO A 54 -6.50 14.85 -7.37
CA PRO A 54 -5.29 15.67 -7.30
C PRO A 54 -5.58 17.16 -7.09
N ALA A 55 -6.59 17.71 -7.78
CA ALA A 55 -6.92 19.12 -7.70
C ALA A 55 -7.50 19.50 -6.33
N LYS A 56 -8.17 18.56 -5.65
CA LYS A 56 -8.62 18.75 -4.27
C LYS A 56 -7.43 18.73 -3.30
N ILE A 57 -6.51 17.77 -3.45
CA ILE A 57 -5.30 17.69 -2.62
C ILE A 57 -4.49 18.98 -2.75
N GLU A 58 -4.25 19.48 -3.97
CA GLU A 58 -3.51 20.71 -4.20
C GLU A 58 -4.17 21.93 -3.54
N ARG A 59 -5.51 22.02 -3.58
CA ARG A 59 -6.27 23.07 -2.88
C ARG A 59 -6.11 22.98 -1.36
N ASP A 60 -6.23 21.78 -0.80
CA ASP A 60 -6.07 21.55 0.64
C ASP A 60 -4.64 21.90 1.11
N LEU A 61 -3.63 21.58 0.29
CA LEU A 61 -2.23 21.93 0.55
C LEU A 61 -2.00 23.45 0.47
N ALA A 62 -2.54 24.10 -0.55
CA ALA A 62 -2.43 25.55 -0.71
C ALA A 62 -3.09 26.31 0.45
N ALA A 63 -4.26 25.85 0.93
CA ALA A 63 -4.92 26.40 2.11
C ALA A 63 -4.06 26.27 3.39
N ARG A 64 -3.15 25.30 3.43
CA ARG A 64 -2.17 25.08 4.50
C ARG A 64 -0.83 25.76 4.25
N GLY A 65 -0.69 26.53 3.17
CA GLY A 65 0.55 27.22 2.80
C GLY A 65 1.63 26.31 2.22
N ILE A 66 1.29 25.07 1.83
CA ILE A 66 2.21 24.10 1.27
C ILE A 66 2.13 24.16 -0.25
N LYS A 67 3.28 24.36 -0.91
CA LYS A 67 3.40 24.35 -2.36
C LYS A 67 3.92 22.99 -2.80
N ALA A 68 3.02 22.10 -3.23
CA ALA A 68 3.38 20.82 -3.83
C ALA A 68 2.51 20.54 -5.04
N LYS A 69 3.10 19.93 -6.07
CA LYS A 69 2.37 19.42 -7.24
C LYS A 69 1.89 18.01 -6.99
N VAL A 70 0.63 17.71 -7.29
CA VAL A 70 0.08 16.36 -7.13
C VAL A 70 -0.02 15.68 -8.50
N VAL A 71 0.63 14.52 -8.63
CA VAL A 71 0.66 13.74 -9.88
C VAL A 71 0.05 12.37 -9.64
N ARG A 72 -0.97 12.04 -10.43
CA ARG A 72 -1.51 10.67 -10.46
C ARG A 72 -0.66 9.81 -11.37
N LEU A 73 -0.12 8.73 -10.82
CA LEU A 73 0.64 7.76 -11.58
C LEU A 73 -0.29 6.97 -12.51
N SER A 74 0.21 6.59 -13.68
CA SER A 74 -0.49 5.67 -14.56
C SER A 74 -0.56 4.28 -13.94
N LYS A 75 -1.53 3.48 -14.39
CA LYS A 75 -1.63 2.09 -13.97
C LYS A 75 -0.37 1.34 -14.42
N HIS A 76 0.28 0.67 -13.49
CA HIS A 76 1.38 -0.23 -13.81
C HIS A 76 0.82 -1.60 -14.21
N GLU A 77 1.06 -2.01 -15.45
CA GLU A 77 0.69 -3.34 -15.96
C GLU A 77 1.78 -4.39 -15.67
N GLY A 78 2.26 -4.41 -14.42
CA GLY A 78 3.34 -5.29 -13.98
C GLY A 78 3.05 -6.78 -14.12
N ALA A 79 4.09 -7.52 -14.53
CA ALA A 79 4.08 -8.77 -15.31
C ALA A 79 3.73 -10.09 -14.59
N SER A 80 3.33 -10.09 -13.31
CA SER A 80 3.05 -11.34 -12.57
C SER A 80 1.58 -11.50 -12.18
N ASP A 81 1.17 -12.76 -12.05
CA ASP A 81 -0.14 -13.18 -11.56
C ASP A 81 -0.34 -12.89 -10.06
N ILE A 82 0.75 -12.73 -9.29
CA ILE A 82 0.76 -12.45 -7.85
C ILE A 82 1.17 -10.98 -7.58
N ASN A 83 0.33 -10.05 -8.01
CA ASN A 83 0.56 -8.60 -7.89
C ASN A 83 -0.33 -7.92 -6.82
N GLY A 84 -0.78 -8.65 -5.81
CA GLY A 84 -1.55 -8.06 -4.71
C GLY A 84 -1.71 -8.99 -3.51
N THR A 85 -1.75 -8.41 -2.31
CA THR A 85 -1.85 -9.15 -1.04
C THR A 85 -3.05 -10.10 -1.00
N ARG A 86 -4.21 -9.69 -1.53
CA ARG A 86 -5.40 -10.57 -1.60
C ARG A 86 -5.16 -11.81 -2.45
N LYS A 87 -4.42 -11.70 -3.56
CA LYS A 87 -4.08 -12.84 -4.41
C LYS A 87 -3.08 -13.78 -3.72
N ILE A 88 -2.10 -13.21 -3.00
CA ILE A 88 -1.16 -13.99 -2.19
C ILE A 88 -1.92 -14.80 -1.14
N VAL A 89 -2.77 -14.15 -0.36
CA VAL A 89 -3.58 -14.80 0.68
C VAL A 89 -4.50 -15.86 0.08
N GLY A 90 -5.14 -15.58 -1.06
CA GLY A 90 -5.95 -16.55 -1.80
C GLY A 90 -5.18 -17.81 -2.16
N LYS A 91 -4.00 -17.68 -2.79
CA LYS A 91 -3.14 -18.83 -3.12
C LYS A 91 -2.69 -19.64 -1.90
N ILE A 92 -2.39 -18.97 -0.78
CA ILE A 92 -2.01 -19.66 0.47
C ILE A 92 -3.19 -20.48 1.01
N ILE A 93 -4.39 -19.92 1.01
CA ILE A 93 -5.61 -20.61 1.47
C ILE A 93 -5.89 -21.82 0.57
N GLU A 94 -5.85 -21.65 -0.75
CA GLU A 94 -6.05 -22.73 -1.72
C GLU A 94 -5.06 -23.89 -1.50
N ALA A 95 -3.78 -23.57 -1.32
CA ALA A 95 -2.75 -24.57 -1.05
C ALA A 95 -2.99 -25.32 0.28
N TYR A 96 -3.35 -24.60 1.33
CA TYR A 96 -3.65 -25.18 2.65
C TYR A 96 -4.88 -26.10 2.62
N GLU A 97 -5.96 -25.67 1.96
CA GLU A 97 -7.16 -26.48 1.79
C GLU A 97 -6.89 -27.77 1.00
N PHE A 98 -6.04 -27.68 -0.02
CA PHE A 98 -5.62 -28.84 -0.81
C PHE A 98 -4.84 -29.85 0.04
N GLN A 99 -3.85 -29.40 0.81
CA GLN A 99 -3.08 -30.26 1.72
C GLN A 99 -3.98 -30.99 2.70
N LYS A 100 -4.89 -30.26 3.36
CA LYS A 100 -5.82 -30.83 4.34
C LYS A 100 -6.76 -31.88 3.72
N LYS A 101 -7.24 -31.65 2.49
CA LYS A 101 -8.04 -32.65 1.75
C LYS A 101 -7.25 -33.93 1.48
N MET A 102 -5.95 -33.81 1.18
CA MET A 102 -5.11 -34.96 0.87
C MET A 102 -4.81 -35.81 2.11
N GLU A 103 -4.49 -35.18 3.24
CA GLU A 103 -4.30 -35.88 4.53
C GLU A 103 -5.54 -36.70 4.94
N ILE A 104 -6.74 -36.15 4.71
CA ILE A 104 -8.01 -36.85 4.98
C ILE A 104 -8.20 -38.07 4.08
N LEU A 105 -7.74 -38.01 2.82
CA LEU A 105 -7.85 -39.12 1.88
C LEU A 105 -6.84 -40.23 2.19
N GLU A 106 -5.62 -39.86 2.60
CA GLU A 106 -4.56 -40.81 2.97
C GLU A 106 -4.86 -41.53 4.29
N SER A 107 -5.44 -40.84 5.28
CA SER A 107 -5.86 -41.44 6.56
C SER A 107 -7.07 -42.37 6.47
N LYS A 108 -7.74 -42.44 5.31
CA LYS A 108 -8.88 -43.33 5.03
C LYS A 108 -8.48 -44.58 4.23
N LYS A 109 -7.20 -44.73 3.86
CA LYS A 109 -6.63 -45.94 3.25
C LYS A 109 -6.03 -46.85 4.31
#